data_AF-A0A3N5GKT1-F1
#
_entry.id   AF-A0A3N5GKT1-F1
#
_cell.length_a   1.000
_cell.length_b   1.000
_cell.length_c   1.000
_cell.angle_alpha   90.00
_cell.angle_beta   90.00
_cell.angle_gamma   90.00
#
_symmetry.space_group_name_H-M   'P 1'
#
loop_
_entity.id
_entity.type
_entity.pdbx_description
1 polymer ?
#
loop_
_entity_poly.entity_id
_entity_poly.type
_entity_poly.pdbx_seq_one_letter_code
_entity_poly.pdbx_strand_id
1 'polypeptide(L)'
;MPRQISEERTRKEMIDPQLEKAGWYLRDHARVKIEIPACPDDFFGVDGYDAEPWNGVTDYCLYRENGEVLAVVEAKRTSTDVRLAEAQLTYYVTEIEKHQSFKP
;
A
#
# COMPACT_ATOMS: atom_id res chain seq x y z
N MET A 1 20.75 -22.15 -3.22
CA MET A 1 20.79 -20.68 -3.18
C MET A 1 19.36 -20.19 -3.02
N PRO A 2 18.97 -19.56 -1.90
CA PRO A 2 17.65 -18.95 -1.80
C PRO A 2 17.53 -17.85 -2.86
N ARG A 3 16.44 -17.86 -3.64
CA ARG A 3 16.19 -16.89 -4.70
C ARG A 3 15.95 -15.52 -4.03
N GLN A 4 16.91 -14.61 -4.11
CA GLN A 4 16.71 -13.21 -3.71
C GLN A 4 15.84 -12.54 -4.77
N ILE A 5 14.53 -12.55 -4.55
CA ILE A 5 13.56 -11.86 -5.40
C ILE A 5 13.50 -10.41 -4.91
N SER A 6 13.70 -9.45 -5.82
CA SER A 6 13.57 -8.02 -5.51
C SER A 6 12.12 -7.65 -5.23
N GLU A 7 11.88 -6.53 -4.53
CA GLU A 7 10.53 -5.99 -4.27
C GLU A 7 9.73 -5.83 -5.56
N GLU A 8 10.33 -5.25 -6.59
CA GLU A 8 9.69 -5.10 -7.91
C GLU A 8 9.25 -6.45 -8.51
N ARG A 9 10.06 -7.49 -8.36
CA ARG A 9 9.70 -8.83 -8.85
C ARG A 9 8.66 -9.49 -7.96
N THR A 10 8.71 -9.30 -6.64
CA THR A 10 7.65 -9.75 -5.74
C THR A 10 6.32 -9.10 -6.12
N ARG A 11 6.34 -7.80 -6.43
CA ARG A 11 5.19 -7.02 -6.89
C ARG A 11 4.59 -7.64 -8.17
N LYS A 12 5.38 -7.71 -9.24
CA LYS A 12 4.93 -8.15 -10.57
C LYS A 12 4.63 -9.64 -10.69
N GLU A 13 5.44 -10.49 -10.07
CA GLU A 13 5.34 -11.95 -10.26
C GLU A 13 4.44 -12.61 -9.21
N MET A 14 4.20 -11.97 -8.06
CA MET A 14 3.47 -12.59 -6.95
C MET A 14 2.24 -11.79 -6.53
N ILE A 15 2.33 -10.47 -6.35
CA ILE A 15 1.22 -9.68 -5.81
C ILE A 15 0.23 -9.29 -6.91
N ASP A 16 0.71 -8.75 -8.03
CA ASP A 16 -0.13 -8.36 -9.18
C ASP A 16 -1.10 -9.47 -9.61
N PRO A 17 -0.66 -10.72 -9.83
CA PRO A 17 -1.58 -11.79 -10.26
C PRO A 17 -2.61 -12.16 -9.19
N GLN A 18 -2.29 -11.99 -7.91
CA GLN A 18 -3.20 -12.29 -6.80
C GLN A 18 -4.27 -11.20 -6.65
N LEU A 19 -3.90 -9.92 -6.79
CA LEU A 19 -4.83 -8.80 -6.80
C LEU A 19 -5.81 -8.93 -7.96
N GLU A 20 -5.30 -9.13 -9.18
CA GLU A 20 -6.11 -9.33 -10.38
C GLU A 20 -7.07 -10.52 -10.23
N LYS A 21 -6.59 -11.66 -9.70
CA LYS A 21 -7.43 -12.84 -9.45
C LYS A 21 -8.51 -12.59 -8.39
N ALA A 22 -8.25 -11.72 -7.42
CA ALA A 22 -9.22 -11.32 -6.40
C ALA A 22 -10.22 -10.24 -6.91
N GLY A 23 -10.10 -9.81 -8.17
CA GLY A 23 -10.96 -8.78 -8.78
C GLY A 23 -10.48 -7.35 -8.52
N TRP A 24 -9.27 -7.18 -7.97
CA TRP A 24 -8.59 -5.90 -7.84
C TRP A 24 -7.76 -5.64 -9.10
N TYR A 25 -8.41 -5.11 -10.13
CA TYR A 25 -7.76 -4.82 -11.41
C TYR A 25 -6.80 -3.63 -11.28
N LEU A 26 -5.52 -3.83 -11.59
CA LEU A 26 -4.46 -2.81 -11.45
C LEU A 26 -4.63 -1.64 -12.41
N ARG A 27 -5.31 -1.88 -13.53
CA ARG A 27 -5.71 -0.86 -14.51
C ARG A 27 -6.86 0.03 -14.03
N ASP A 28 -7.58 -0.40 -12.99
CA ASP A 28 -8.69 0.37 -12.42
C ASP A 28 -8.17 1.26 -11.28
N HIS A 29 -7.63 2.43 -11.67
CA HIS A 29 -7.07 3.40 -10.74
C HIS A 29 -8.07 4.02 -9.77
N ALA A 30 -9.38 3.79 -9.97
CA ALA A 30 -10.40 4.19 -8.99
C ALA A 30 -10.46 3.23 -7.79
N ARG A 31 -10.05 1.97 -7.98
CA ARG A 31 -10.09 0.91 -6.96
C ARG A 31 -8.72 0.48 -6.47
N VAL A 32 -7.69 0.59 -7.31
CA VAL A 32 -6.31 0.22 -6.97
C VAL A 32 -5.39 1.35 -7.39
N LYS A 33 -4.74 1.98 -6.41
CA LYS A 33 -3.63 2.89 -6.70
C LYS A 33 -2.32 2.20 -6.34
N ILE A 34 -1.32 2.41 -7.19
CA ILE A 34 0.01 1.83 -7.09
C ILE A 34 0.97 2.98 -6.78
N GLU A 35 1.95 2.75 -5.91
CA GLU A 35 2.97 3.73 -5.56
C GLU A 35 2.38 5.05 -5.02
N ILE A 36 1.51 4.96 -4.02
CA ILE A 36 0.98 6.17 -3.37
C ILE A 36 2.02 6.64 -2.36
N PRO A 37 2.47 7.91 -2.43
CA PRO A 37 3.32 8.46 -1.39
C PRO A 37 2.50 8.41 -0.11
N ALA A 38 3.08 7.81 0.91
CA ALA A 38 2.37 7.39 2.09
C ALA A 38 2.29 8.53 3.11
N CYS A 39 1.99 9.73 2.62
CA CYS A 39 1.49 10.79 3.47
C CYS A 39 -0.05 10.66 3.54
N PRO A 40 -0.66 10.91 4.71
CA PRO A 40 -2.12 10.79 4.89
C PRO A 40 -2.87 11.65 3.86
N ASP A 41 -2.31 12.82 3.62
CA ASP A 41 -2.66 13.80 2.61
C ASP A 41 -2.81 13.19 1.20
N ASP A 42 -1.93 12.31 0.74
CA ASP A 42 -2.03 11.67 -0.58
C ASP A 42 -3.11 10.57 -0.65
N PHE A 43 -3.41 9.91 0.47
CA PHE A 43 -4.53 8.96 0.53
C PHE A 43 -5.88 9.67 0.43
N PHE A 44 -5.99 10.87 1.02
CA PHE A 44 -7.23 11.64 1.14
C PHE A 44 -7.29 12.88 0.22
N GLY A 45 -6.26 13.13 -0.58
CA GLY A 45 -6.17 14.28 -1.50
C GLY A 45 -6.07 15.64 -0.80
N VAL A 46 -5.44 15.70 0.37
CA VAL A 46 -5.24 16.93 1.16
C VAL A 46 -3.87 17.51 0.80
N ASP A 47 -3.79 18.75 0.33
CA ASP A 47 -2.48 19.40 0.08
C ASP A 47 -1.92 19.95 1.40
N GLY A 48 -0.70 19.58 1.82
CA GLY A 48 -0.01 20.33 2.89
C GLY A 48 1.12 19.70 3.71
N TYR A 49 1.46 18.42 3.59
CA TYR A 49 2.48 17.79 4.46
C TYR A 49 3.91 17.76 3.90
N ASP A 50 4.89 18.10 4.74
CA ASP A 50 6.33 17.91 4.49
C ASP A 50 6.65 16.41 4.65
N ALA A 51 7.03 15.74 3.56
CA ALA A 51 7.22 14.28 3.49
C ALA A 51 8.37 13.74 4.40
N GLU A 52 9.05 14.61 5.14
CA GLU A 52 10.12 14.23 6.06
C GLU A 52 9.59 13.95 7.49
N PRO A 53 10.02 12.86 8.15
CA PRO A 53 11.16 12.00 7.81
C PRO A 53 10.78 10.71 7.06
N TRP A 54 9.54 10.55 6.57
CA TRP A 54 9.05 9.30 6.00
C TRP A 54 8.54 9.46 4.57
N ASN A 55 9.47 9.44 3.61
CA ASN A 55 9.21 9.23 2.18
C ASN A 55 8.83 7.76 1.90
N GLY A 56 7.84 7.23 2.63
CA GLY A 56 7.31 5.91 2.31
C GLY A 56 6.39 6.02 1.12
N VAL A 57 6.44 5.04 0.22
CA VAL A 57 5.48 4.88 -0.88
C VAL A 57 4.85 3.53 -0.65
N THR A 58 3.54 3.44 -0.42
CA THR A 58 2.91 2.13 -0.33
C THR A 58 2.81 1.52 -1.72
N ASP A 59 3.10 0.22 -1.85
CA ASP A 59 3.03 -0.46 -3.13
C ASP A 59 1.60 -0.48 -3.68
N TYR A 60 0.59 -0.71 -2.84
CA TYR A 60 -0.81 -0.67 -3.24
C TYR A 60 -1.75 -0.16 -2.14
N CYS A 61 -2.75 0.61 -2.55
CA CYS A 61 -3.93 0.89 -1.76
C CYS A 61 -5.18 0.43 -2.50
N LEU A 62 -6.05 -0.28 -1.76
CA LEU A 62 -7.31 -0.80 -2.26
C LEU A 62 -8.44 0.09 -1.73
N TYR A 63 -9.24 0.63 -2.65
CA TYR A 63 -10.32 1.56 -2.34
C TYR A 63 -11.68 0.92 -2.58
N ARG A 64 -12.65 1.33 -1.77
CA ARG A 64 -14.06 1.16 -2.08
C ARG A 64 -14.50 2.25 -3.07
N GLU A 65 -15.63 2.03 -3.72
CA GLU A 65 -16.23 2.98 -4.69
C GLU A 65 -16.52 4.37 -4.10
N ASN A 66 -16.65 4.50 -2.78
CA ASN A 66 -16.84 5.77 -2.09
C ASN A 66 -15.53 6.48 -1.70
N GLY A 67 -14.37 5.92 -2.07
CA GLY A 67 -13.05 6.49 -1.77
C GLY A 67 -12.48 6.10 -0.40
N GLU A 68 -13.19 5.29 0.40
CA GLU A 68 -12.63 4.73 1.64
C GLU A 68 -11.57 3.67 1.34
N VAL A 69 -10.51 3.64 2.15
CA VAL A 69 -9.43 2.68 2.03
C VAL A 69 -9.82 1.38 2.72
N LEU A 70 -9.82 0.29 1.95
CA LEU A 70 -10.14 -1.05 2.44
C LEU A 70 -8.91 -1.82 2.90
N ALA A 71 -7.76 -1.61 2.27
CA ALA A 71 -6.51 -2.26 2.65
C ALA A 71 -5.31 -1.53 2.04
N VAL A 72 -4.17 -1.67 2.71
CA VAL A 72 -2.85 -1.23 2.24
C VAL A 72 -1.96 -2.47 2.12
N VAL A 73 -1.27 -2.61 0.98
CA VAL A 73 -0.40 -3.76 0.71
C VAL A 73 1.01 -3.26 0.43
N GLU A 74 1.96 -3.75 1.22
CA GLU A 74 3.38 -3.45 1.08
C GLU A 74 4.13 -4.69 0.56
N ALA A 75 4.81 -4.55 -0.56
CA ALA A 75 5.70 -5.55 -1.11
C ALA A 75 7.05 -5.46 -0.42
N LYS A 76 7.59 -6.59 0.02
CA LYS A 76 8.98 -6.70 0.50
C LYS A 76 9.73 -7.77 -0.28
N ARG A 77 11.05 -7.77 -0.18
CA ARG A 77 11.87 -8.89 -0.69
C ARG A 77 11.44 -10.15 0.04
N THR A 78 11.38 -11.27 -0.69
CA THR A 78 11.01 -12.57 -0.10
C THR A 78 11.97 -13.05 0.99
N SER A 79 13.17 -12.44 1.06
CA SER A 79 14.20 -12.69 2.08
C SER A 79 14.16 -11.74 3.27
N THR A 80 13.32 -10.71 3.26
CA THR A 80 13.23 -9.71 4.34
C THR A 80 12.28 -10.17 5.44
N ASP A 81 12.62 -9.91 6.70
CA ASP A 81 11.75 -10.19 7.84
C ASP A 81 10.51 -9.28 7.79
N VAL A 82 9.33 -9.90 7.82
CA VAL A 82 8.02 -9.25 7.79
C VAL A 82 7.85 -8.27 8.96
N ARG A 83 8.49 -8.52 10.10
CA ARG A 83 8.40 -7.68 11.31
C ARG A 83 8.94 -6.27 11.11
N LEU A 84 9.91 -6.09 10.21
CA LEU A 84 10.46 -4.76 9.91
C LEU A 84 9.47 -3.90 9.11
N ALA A 85 8.57 -4.52 8.34
CA ALA A 85 7.54 -3.82 7.58
C ALA A 85 6.27 -3.53 8.41
N GLU A 86 6.09 -4.23 9.53
CA GLU A 86 4.90 -4.13 10.38
C GLU A 86 4.74 -2.74 11.00
N ALA A 87 5.82 -2.10 11.45
CA ALA A 87 5.78 -0.77 12.04
C ALA A 87 5.32 0.30 11.04
N GLN A 88 5.81 0.23 9.81
CA GLN A 88 5.45 1.13 8.73
C GLN A 88 3.97 0.95 8.33
N LEU A 89 3.53 -0.29 8.13
CA LEU A 89 2.15 -0.59 7.77
C LEU A 89 1.17 -0.20 8.89
N THR A 90 1.53 -0.45 10.15
CA THR A 90 0.72 -0.07 11.32
C THR A 90 0.50 1.45 11.37
N TYR A 91 1.52 2.24 11.04
CA TYR A 91 1.40 3.68 10.99
C TYR A 91 0.39 4.12 9.92
N TYR A 92 0.49 3.60 8.69
CA TYR A 92 -0.46 3.96 7.62
C TYR A 92 -1.89 3.62 7.97
N VAL A 93 -2.13 2.42 8.49
CA VAL A 93 -3.46 1.99 8.90
C VAL A 93 -4.01 2.89 10.03
N THR A 94 -3.15 3.32 10.96
CA THR A 94 -3.53 4.21 12.06
C THR A 94 -3.87 5.62 11.56
N GLU A 95 -3.13 6.15 10.60
CA GLU A 95 -3.45 7.45 10.00
C GLU A 95 -4.75 7.37 9.21
N ILE A 96 -4.92 6.36 8.37
CA ILE A 96 -6.14 6.15 7.58
C ILE A 96 -7.37 6.04 8.49
N GLU A 97 -7.27 5.27 9.59
CA GLU A 97 -8.35 5.10 10.58
C GLU A 97 -8.86 6.44 11.16
N LYS A 98 -8.03 7.49 11.24
CA LYS A 98 -8.47 8.80 11.72
C LYS A 98 -9.44 9.51 10.77
N HIS A 99 -9.44 9.13 9.49
CA HIS A 99 -10.15 9.83 8.42
C HIS A 99 -11.35 9.03 7.86
N GLN A 100 -11.59 7.81 8.35
CA GLN A 100 -12.75 6.98 7.98
C GLN A 100 -13.32 6.23 9.18
N SER A 101 -14.53 5.68 9.08
CA SER A 101 -15.22 5.08 10.23
C SER A 101 -14.77 3.66 10.60
N PHE A 102 -13.78 3.10 9.89
CA PHE A 102 -13.28 1.76 10.14
C PHE A 102 -11.78 1.66 9.88
N LYS A 103 -11.13 0.70 10.52
CA LYS A 103 -9.73 0.39 10.31
C LYS A 103 -9.55 -0.53 9.09
N PRO A 104 -8.76 -0.14 8.07
CA PRO A 104 -8.38 -1.02 6.97
C PRO A 104 -7.61 -2.26 7.42
#